data_AF-A0A645DUP7-F1
#
_entry.id   AF-A0A645DUP7-F1
#
_cell.length_a   1.000
_cell.length_b   1.000
_cell.length_c   1.000
_cell.angle_alpha   90.00
_cell.angle_beta   90.00
_cell.angle_gamma   90.00
#
_symmetry.space_group_name_H-M   'P 1'
#
loop_
_entity.id
_entity.type
_entity.pdbx_description
1 polymer ?
#
loop_
_entity_poly.entity_id
_entity_poly.type
_entity_poly.pdbx_seq_one_letter_code
_entity_poly.pdbx_strand_id
1 'polypeptide(L)'
;MDSLNKRLDWLGAVCGSLGLTEVTLLPGRAEELSRRPDLRDAFDLATARAVAPLRLLSELCLPFVRPGGHFLAMKAMDSAQELQEAEPAIRLLQGRPLPPAEYSIPHTDITRRVLLVEKLAPTPDVYPRRWAKMQKVPL
;
A
#
# COMPACT_ATOMS: atom_id res chain seq x y z
N MET A 1 -10.42 -1.58 -0.14
CA MET A 1 -10.73 -1.06 -1.49
C MET A 1 -10.45 -2.15 -2.52
N ASP A 2 -11.27 -2.28 -3.57
CA ASP A 2 -11.03 -3.17 -4.71
C ASP A 2 -11.82 -2.65 -5.92
N SER A 3 -11.32 -2.90 -7.12
CA SER A 3 -12.01 -2.59 -8.38
C SER A 3 -13.16 -3.55 -8.71
N LEU A 4 -13.21 -4.72 -8.06
CA LEU A 4 -14.20 -5.76 -8.30
C LEU A 4 -15.26 -5.75 -7.19
N ASN A 5 -16.46 -5.26 -7.53
CA ASN A 5 -17.55 -5.13 -6.56
C ASN A 5 -17.87 -6.45 -5.85
N LYS A 6 -17.84 -7.59 -6.58
CA LYS A 6 -18.10 -8.93 -6.03
C LYS A 6 -17.21 -9.28 -4.83
N ARG A 7 -15.94 -8.83 -4.82
CA ARG A 7 -15.04 -9.07 -3.68
C ARG A 7 -15.41 -8.21 -2.48
N LEU A 8 -15.82 -6.97 -2.72
CA LEU A 8 -16.28 -6.07 -1.67
C LEU A 8 -17.61 -6.55 -1.07
N ASP A 9 -18.53 -7.03 -1.90
CA ASP A 9 -19.80 -7.59 -1.43
C ASP A 9 -19.56 -8.78 -0.50
N TRP A 10 -18.65 -9.69 -0.89
CA TRP A 10 -18.24 -10.81 -0.04
C TRP A 10 -17.55 -10.33 1.25
N LEU A 11 -16.62 -9.37 1.18
CA LEU A 11 -15.98 -8.79 2.36
C LEU A 11 -17.00 -8.14 3.30
N GLY A 12 -18.01 -7.47 2.77
CA GLY A 12 -19.11 -6.88 3.53
C GLY A 12 -19.91 -7.93 4.29
N ALA A 13 -20.24 -9.04 3.64
CA ALA A 13 -20.91 -10.17 4.29
C ALA A 13 -20.06 -10.77 5.44
N VAL A 14 -18.74 -10.90 5.23
CA VAL A 14 -17.81 -11.38 6.28
C VAL A 14 -17.70 -10.38 7.44
N CYS A 15 -17.62 -9.08 7.16
CA CYS A 15 -17.60 -8.07 8.21
C CYS A 15 -18.90 -8.13 9.04
N GLY A 16 -20.04 -8.31 8.38
CA GLY A 16 -21.34 -8.48 9.03
C GLY A 16 -21.41 -9.73 9.91
N SER A 17 -20.90 -10.87 9.43
CA SER A 17 -20.91 -12.12 10.22
C SER A 17 -19.98 -12.07 11.43
N LEU A 18 -18.90 -11.29 11.36
CA LEU A 18 -17.96 -11.06 12.45
C LEU A 18 -18.37 -9.90 13.39
N GLY A 19 -19.43 -9.15 13.07
CA GLY A 19 -19.88 -8.01 13.86
C GLY A 19 -18.96 -6.79 13.82
N LEU A 20 -18.18 -6.61 12.75
CA LEU A 20 -17.27 -5.47 12.58
C LEU A 20 -18.03 -4.22 12.13
N THR A 21 -18.00 -3.16 12.93
CA THR A 21 -18.80 -1.95 12.70
C THR A 21 -18.01 -0.77 12.11
N GLU A 22 -16.68 -0.74 12.27
CA GLU A 22 -15.83 0.38 11.82
C GLU A 22 -15.05 0.02 10.55
N VAL A 23 -15.76 -0.49 9.54
CA VAL A 23 -15.17 -0.91 8.27
C VAL A 23 -15.83 -0.19 7.11
N THR A 24 -15.01 0.56 6.35
CA THR A 24 -15.45 1.21 5.11
C THR A 24 -14.93 0.46 3.90
N LEU A 25 -15.83 -0.05 3.08
CA LEU A 25 -15.51 -0.71 1.81
C LEU A 25 -15.62 0.30 0.67
N LEU A 26 -14.48 0.54 0.00
CA LEU A 26 -14.40 1.51 -1.10
C LEU A 26 -14.29 0.78 -2.46
N PRO A 27 -15.33 0.80 -3.30
CA PRO A 27 -15.22 0.36 -4.69
C PRO A 27 -14.39 1.37 -5.49
N GLY A 28 -13.37 0.89 -6.18
CA GLY A 28 -12.54 1.74 -7.03
C GLY A 28 -11.09 1.31 -7.10
N ARG A 29 -10.35 2.00 -7.97
CA ARG A 29 -8.90 1.83 -8.14
C ARG A 29 -8.13 2.72 -7.17
N ALA A 30 -7.01 2.22 -6.66
CA ALA A 30 -6.21 2.95 -5.68
C ALA A 30 -5.71 4.30 -6.23
N GLU A 31 -5.28 4.37 -7.48
CA GLU A 31 -4.79 5.60 -8.12
C GLU A 31 -5.88 6.67 -8.36
N GLU A 32 -7.15 6.27 -8.32
CA GLU A 32 -8.30 7.17 -8.43
C GLU A 32 -8.75 7.61 -7.02
N LEU A 33 -8.85 6.64 -6.11
CA LEU A 33 -9.31 6.88 -4.73
C LEU A 33 -8.34 7.79 -3.97
N SER A 34 -7.03 7.63 -4.13
CA SER A 34 -6.04 8.45 -3.41
C SER A 34 -5.94 9.90 -3.91
N ARG A 35 -6.72 10.27 -4.93
CA ARG A 35 -6.87 11.65 -5.40
C ARG A 35 -8.07 12.36 -4.75
N ARG A 36 -8.93 11.62 -4.06
CA ARG A 36 -10.05 12.23 -3.34
C ARG A 36 -9.53 12.94 -2.09
N PRO A 37 -9.96 14.18 -1.79
CA PRO A 37 -9.48 14.94 -0.64
C PRO A 37 -9.70 14.25 0.72
N ASP A 38 -10.74 13.42 0.85
CA ASP A 38 -11.06 12.68 2.07
C ASP A 38 -10.17 11.44 2.29
N LEU A 39 -9.42 11.01 1.27
CA LEU A 39 -8.58 9.82 1.33
C LEU A 39 -7.08 10.13 1.12
N ARG A 40 -6.77 11.26 0.49
CA ARG A 40 -5.39 11.66 0.19
C ARG A 40 -4.67 12.10 1.46
N ASP A 41 -3.49 11.53 1.70
CA ASP A 41 -2.62 11.83 2.83
C ASP A 41 -3.40 11.87 4.19
N ALA A 42 -4.36 10.96 4.36
CA ALA A 42 -5.36 10.99 5.45
C ALA A 42 -5.19 9.87 6.48
N PHE A 43 -4.42 8.82 6.17
CA PHE A 43 -4.33 7.61 6.98
C PHE A 43 -3.02 7.51 7.75
N ASP A 44 -3.08 7.02 8.98
CA ASP A 44 -1.89 6.67 9.78
C ASP A 44 -1.09 5.53 9.16
N LEU A 45 -1.80 4.58 8.55
CA LEU A 45 -1.23 3.33 8.06
C LEU A 45 -1.88 2.93 6.74
N ALA A 46 -1.05 2.59 5.76
CA ALA A 46 -1.46 1.83 4.59
C ALA A 46 -0.77 0.46 4.60
N THR A 47 -1.50 -0.60 4.25
CA THR A 47 -0.94 -1.96 4.17
C THR A 47 -1.26 -2.59 2.83
N ALA A 48 -0.32 -3.32 2.23
CA ALA A 48 -0.57 -4.10 1.02
C ALA A 48 0.18 -5.43 1.01
N ARG A 49 -0.47 -6.47 0.48
CA ARG A 49 0.09 -7.83 0.33
C ARG A 49 -0.25 -8.40 -1.03
N ALA A 50 0.77 -8.92 -1.74
CA ALA A 50 0.62 -9.63 -3.01
C ALA A 50 -0.14 -8.84 -4.12
N VAL A 51 0.15 -7.54 -4.26
CA VAL A 51 -0.54 -6.66 -5.24
C VAL A 51 0.34 -6.35 -6.46
N ALA A 52 1.57 -5.87 -6.26
CA ALA A 52 2.47 -5.42 -7.33
C ALA A 52 3.93 -5.33 -6.84
N PRO A 53 4.91 -5.17 -7.75
CA PRO A 53 6.26 -4.75 -7.41
C PRO A 53 6.28 -3.48 -6.53
N LEU A 54 7.28 -3.36 -5.64
CA LEU A 54 7.33 -2.31 -4.63
C LEU A 54 7.29 -0.90 -5.22
N ARG A 55 7.97 -0.64 -6.35
CA ARG A 55 7.90 0.64 -7.09
C ARG A 55 6.46 1.08 -7.38
N LEU A 56 5.62 0.15 -7.88
CA LEU A 56 4.21 0.42 -8.18
C LEU A 56 3.39 0.56 -6.91
N LEU A 57 3.63 -0.32 -5.94
CA LEU A 57 2.95 -0.30 -4.65
C LEU A 57 3.18 1.00 -3.90
N SER A 58 4.41 1.53 -3.90
CA SER A 58 4.74 2.81 -3.28
C SER A 58 3.91 3.94 -3.89
N GLU A 59 3.79 4.00 -5.22
CA GLU A 59 2.97 5.01 -5.90
C GLU A 59 1.46 4.84 -5.63
N LEU A 60 0.97 3.61 -5.44
CA LEU A 60 -0.43 3.37 -5.08
C LEU A 60 -0.75 3.68 -3.60
N CYS A 61 0.18 3.37 -2.69
CA CYS A 61 -0.11 3.37 -1.25
C CYS A 61 0.33 4.65 -0.54
N LEU A 62 1.50 5.21 -0.85
CA LEU A 62 2.00 6.41 -0.18
C LEU A 62 1.08 7.64 -0.32
N PRO A 63 0.26 7.81 -1.38
CA PRO A 63 -0.69 8.92 -1.46
C PRO A 63 -1.89 8.84 -0.50
N PHE A 64 -2.09 7.72 0.18
CA PHE A 64 -3.09 7.61 1.26
C PHE A 64 -2.50 7.98 2.62
N VAL A 65 -1.17 7.89 2.79
CA VAL A 65 -0.52 7.98 4.10
C VAL A 65 -0.22 9.43 4.44
N ARG A 66 -0.67 9.89 5.61
CA ARG A 66 -0.39 11.24 6.10
C ARG A 66 1.10 11.41 6.45
N PRO A 67 1.67 12.62 6.41
CA PRO A 67 3.01 12.86 6.97
C PRO A 67 3.12 12.38 8.42
N GLY A 68 4.18 11.63 8.74
CA GLY A 68 4.37 10.91 10.00
C GLY A 68 3.73 9.51 10.05
N GLY A 69 2.89 9.16 9.09
CA GLY A 69 2.29 7.83 8.94
C GLY A 69 3.23 6.83 8.26
N HIS A 70 2.76 5.58 8.13
CA HIS A 70 3.57 4.47 7.61
C HIS A 70 2.86 3.70 6.49
N PHE A 71 3.66 3.21 5.55
CA PHE A 71 3.27 2.20 4.58
C PHE A 71 3.99 0.88 4.88
N LEU A 72 3.21 -0.20 5.04
CA LEU A 72 3.68 -1.56 5.29
C LEU A 72 3.42 -2.45 4.06
N ALA A 73 4.48 -2.80 3.34
CA ALA A 73 4.41 -3.74 2.23
C ALA A 73 4.82 -5.15 2.68
N MET A 74 3.88 -6.09 2.68
CA MET A 74 4.14 -7.48 3.06
C MET A 74 4.75 -8.24 1.87
N LYS A 75 5.99 -8.72 2.02
CA LYS A 75 6.81 -9.33 0.96
C LYS A 75 7.50 -10.63 1.41
N ALA A 76 8.04 -11.36 0.43
CA ALA A 76 8.89 -12.52 0.64
C ALA A 76 10.31 -12.09 1.06
N MET A 77 11.09 -13.02 1.62
CA MET A 77 12.41 -12.72 2.20
C MET A 77 13.41 -12.12 1.20
N ASP A 78 13.34 -12.57 -0.05
CA ASP A 78 14.15 -12.18 -1.19
C ASP A 78 13.85 -10.77 -1.73
N SER A 79 12.98 -9.99 -1.06
CA SER A 79 12.61 -8.63 -1.51
C SER A 79 13.66 -7.54 -1.23
N ALA A 80 14.91 -7.89 -0.89
CA ALA A 80 15.97 -6.92 -0.63
C ALA A 80 16.32 -6.10 -1.88
N GLN A 81 16.45 -6.78 -3.02
CA GLN A 81 16.67 -6.14 -4.32
C GLN A 81 15.47 -5.27 -4.71
N GLU A 82 14.25 -5.76 -4.50
CA GLU A 82 13.02 -5.02 -4.76
C GLU A 82 12.97 -3.69 -3.97
N LEU A 83 13.47 -3.68 -2.74
CA LEU A 83 13.59 -2.47 -1.93
C LEU A 83 14.62 -1.48 -2.48
N GLN A 84 15.81 -1.95 -2.82
CA GLN A 84 16.86 -1.11 -3.41
C GLN A 84 16.39 -0.46 -4.70
N GLU A 85 15.72 -1.23 -5.54
CA GLU A 85 15.14 -0.75 -6.78
C GLU A 85 14.03 0.29 -6.54
N ALA A 86 13.18 0.11 -5.53
CA ALA A 86 12.10 1.04 -5.25
C ALA A 86 12.51 2.29 -4.47
N GLU A 87 13.72 2.34 -3.90
CA GLU A 87 14.14 3.44 -3.04
C GLU A 87 14.05 4.83 -3.72
N PRO A 88 14.47 5.02 -4.99
CA PRO A 88 14.28 6.30 -5.68
C PRO A 88 12.80 6.70 -5.82
N ALA A 89 11.93 5.74 -6.13
CA ALA A 89 10.48 5.97 -6.22
C ALA A 89 9.89 6.34 -4.85
N ILE A 90 10.31 5.63 -3.79
CA ILE A 90 9.89 5.89 -2.41
C ILE A 90 10.28 7.33 -2.02
N ARG A 91 11.53 7.73 -2.26
CA ARG A 91 12.02 9.09 -1.96
C ARG A 91 11.25 10.16 -2.74
N LEU A 92 10.99 9.93 -4.04
CA LEU A 92 10.20 10.83 -4.88
C LEU A 92 8.78 11.06 -4.34
N LEU A 93 8.20 10.03 -3.73
CA LEU A 93 6.87 10.04 -3.13
C LEU A 93 6.88 10.49 -1.66
N GLN A 94 7.95 11.16 -1.23
CA GLN A 94 8.16 11.67 0.13
C GLN A 94 8.16 10.56 1.19
N GLY A 95 8.65 9.38 0.83
CA GLY A 95 8.82 8.26 1.74
C GLY A 95 10.28 8.05 2.15
N ARG A 96 10.47 7.47 3.33
CA ARG A 96 11.76 7.00 3.85
C ARG A 96 11.66 5.51 4.19
N PRO A 97 12.44 4.63 3.52
CA PRO A 97 12.55 3.24 3.94
C PRO A 97 13.08 3.15 5.37
N LEU A 98 12.45 2.31 6.18
CA LEU A 98 12.90 1.93 7.52
C LEU A 98 13.41 0.48 7.50
N PRO A 99 14.15 0.04 8.54
CA PRO A 99 14.54 -1.36 8.66
C PRO A 99 13.33 -2.29 8.53
N PRO A 100 13.43 -3.34 7.71
CA PRO A 100 12.35 -4.30 7.52
C PRO A 100 12.07 -5.07 8.81
N ALA A 101 10.82 -5.45 9.02
CA ALA A 101 10.45 -6.37 10.09
C ALA A 101 10.29 -7.78 9.52
N GLU A 102 10.96 -8.75 10.09
CA GLU A 102 10.86 -10.16 9.70
C GLU A 102 10.01 -10.93 10.70
N TYR A 103 9.24 -11.91 10.21
CA TYR A 103 8.41 -12.75 11.05
C TYR A 103 8.21 -14.14 10.44
N SER A 104 8.16 -15.15 11.30
CA SER A 104 7.80 -16.51 10.91
C SER A 104 6.28 -16.66 10.91
N ILE A 105 5.74 -17.32 9.89
CA ILE A 105 4.32 -17.67 9.86
C ILE A 105 4.09 -18.84 10.84
N PRO A 106 3.18 -18.70 11.83
CA PRO A 106 2.89 -19.77 12.76
C PRO A 106 2.57 -21.09 12.05
N HIS A 107 3.08 -22.19 12.60
CA HIS A 107 2.85 -23.55 12.09
C HIS A 107 3.46 -23.86 10.71
N THR A 108 4.40 -23.05 10.22
CA THR A 108 5.14 -23.30 8.97
C THR A 108 6.61 -22.90 9.10
N ASP A 109 7.46 -23.41 8.21
CA ASP A 109 8.88 -22.99 8.11
C ASP A 109 9.08 -21.74 7.24
N ILE A 110 8.00 -20.99 6.97
CA ILE A 110 8.04 -19.84 6.07
C ILE A 110 8.30 -18.56 6.87
N THR A 111 9.41 -17.90 6.57
CA THR A 111 9.68 -16.53 7.00
C THR A 111 9.17 -15.53 5.97
N ARG A 112 8.58 -14.44 6.44
CA ARG A 112 8.14 -13.30 5.64
C ARG A 112 8.76 -12.03 6.19
N ARG A 113 8.68 -10.98 5.39
CA ARG A 113 9.09 -9.64 5.80
C ARG A 113 8.05 -8.60 5.49
N VAL A 114 8.05 -7.55 6.29
CA VAL A 114 7.32 -6.32 6.05
C VAL A 114 8.36 -5.25 5.73
N LEU A 115 8.22 -4.61 4.58
CA LEU A 115 8.99 -3.43 4.24
C LEU A 115 8.24 -2.22 4.77
N LEU A 116 8.92 -1.42 5.59
CA LEU A 116 8.36 -0.26 6.26
C LEU A 116 8.83 1.00 5.53
N VAL A 117 7.89 1.89 5.23
CA VAL A 117 8.18 3.22 4.67
C VAL A 117 7.46 4.27 5.50
N GLU A 118 8.21 5.18 6.10
CA GLU A 118 7.65 6.35 6.78
C GLU A 118 7.35 7.45 5.77
N LYS A 119 6.22 8.14 5.92
CA LYS A 119 5.86 9.30 5.12
C LYS A 119 6.42 10.56 5.74
N LEU A 120 7.25 11.31 5.01
CA LEU A 120 7.91 12.51 5.52
C LEU A 120 7.14 13.80 5.23
N ALA A 121 6.48 13.90 4.07
CA ALA A 121 5.79 15.11 3.62
C ALA A 121 4.61 14.75 2.71
N PRO A 122 3.69 15.69 2.39
CA PRO A 122 2.57 15.42 1.50
C PRO A 122 3.02 14.91 0.13
N THR A 123 2.20 14.05 -0.49
CA THR A 123 2.51 13.51 -1.81
C THR A 123 2.46 14.61 -2.88
N PRO A 124 3.46 14.74 -3.78
CA PRO A 124 3.35 15.67 -4.90
C PRO A 124 2.11 15.41 -5.76
N ASP A 125 1.42 16.46 -6.21
CA ASP A 125 0.10 16.39 -6.88
C ASP A 125 0.09 15.57 -8.19
N VAL A 126 1.25 15.46 -8.82
CA VAL A 126 1.45 14.65 -10.03
C VAL A 126 1.21 13.16 -9.75
N TYR A 127 1.35 12.72 -8.50
CA TYR A 127 1.20 11.33 -8.08
C TYR A 127 -0.11 11.08 -7.30
N PRO A 128 -0.74 9.89 -7.48
CA PRO A 128 -0.30 8.80 -8.37
C PRO A 128 -0.62 9.06 -9.84
N ARG A 129 0.21 8.55 -10.75
CA ARG A 129 -0.07 8.56 -12.18
C ARG A 129 -1.16 7.54 -12.50
N ARG A 130 -1.76 7.63 -13.69
CA ARG A 130 -2.73 6.62 -14.17
C ARG A 130 -2.07 5.24 -14.20
N TRP A 131 -2.81 4.21 -13.80
CA TRP A 131 -2.33 2.82 -13.73
C TRP A 131 -1.58 2.35 -14.98
N ALA A 132 -2.12 2.62 -16.17
CA ALA A 132 -1.48 2.25 -17.43
C ALA A 132 -0.07 2.87 -17.61
N LYS A 133 0.16 4.08 -17.10
CA LYS A 133 1.48 4.73 -17.14
C LYS A 133 2.42 4.13 -16.10
N MET A 134 1.91 3.86 -14.90
CA MET A 134 2.69 3.21 -13.85
C MET A 134 3.22 1.85 -14.31
N GLN A 135 2.36 1.03 -14.91
CA GLN A 135 2.75 -0.29 -15.43
C GLN A 135 3.79 -0.22 -16.55
N LYS A 136 3.65 0.74 -17.48
CA LYS A 136 4.57 0.88 -18.62
C LYS A 136 5.92 1.46 -18.24
N VAL A 137 5.92 2.44 -17.33
CA VAL A 137 7.12 3.15 -16.88
C VAL A 137 7.04 3.33 -15.36
N PRO A 138 7.38 2.29 -14.59
CA PRO A 138 7.53 2.38 -13.15
C PRO A 138 8.54 3.47 -12.79
N LEU A 139 8.33 4.11 -11.63
CA LEU A 139 9.29 5.06 -11.06
C LEU A 139 10.59 4.34 -10.68
#